data_AF-A0A8C4DMA8-F1
#
_entry.id   AF-A0A8C4DMA8-F1
#
_cell.length_a   1.000
_cell.length_b   1.000
_cell.length_c   1.000
_cell.angle_alpha   90.00
_cell.angle_beta   90.00
_cell.angle_gamma   90.00
#
_symmetry.space_group_name_H-M   'P 1'
#
loop_
_entity.id
_entity.type
_entity.pdbx_description
1 polymer ?
#
loop_
_entity_poly.entity_id
_entity_poly.type
_entity_poly.pdbx_seq_one_letter_code
_entity_poly.pdbx_strand_id
1 'polypeptide(L)'
;WFALYCKVNVTVKITINYDFVRRVGQKYFVSYKERHSFSRAVEFCSQQGLDLALPQNEEENIALTQFFGDVNKEAWINVNNKKAEGNFEADMNNRPLTFTKWGEGQPDKSIEATGCTMLSENGVWRVTHECFLNAYIICQL
;
A
#
# COMPACT_ATOMS: atom_id res chain seq x y z
N TRP A 1 -7.71 -3.05 31.77
CA TRP A 1 -8.89 -2.18 31.61
C TRP A 1 -8.64 -0.99 30.68
N PHE A 2 -7.63 -0.14 30.91
CA PHE A 2 -7.31 1.00 30.02
C PHE A 2 -6.93 0.61 28.56
N ALA A 3 -6.13 -0.45 28.38
CA ALA A 3 -5.72 -0.89 27.04
C ALA A 3 -6.88 -1.42 26.17
N LEU A 4 -7.90 -2.01 26.77
CA LEU A 4 -9.09 -2.48 26.05
C LEU A 4 -9.93 -1.28 25.57
N TYR A 5 -10.11 -0.28 26.44
CA TYR A 5 -10.89 0.92 26.13
C TYR A 5 -10.25 1.77 25.03
N CYS A 6 -8.92 1.88 25.01
CA CYS A 6 -8.19 2.59 23.95
C CYS A 6 -8.32 1.87 22.60
N LYS A 7 -8.16 0.54 22.57
CA LYS A 7 -8.36 -0.27 21.36
C LYS A 7 -9.78 -0.19 20.80
N VAL A 8 -10.79 -0.15 21.68
CA VAL A 8 -12.21 0.01 21.28
C VAL A 8 -12.43 1.39 20.65
N ASN A 9 -11.95 2.48 21.25
CA ASN A 9 -12.09 3.82 20.67
C ASN A 9 -11.34 4.01 19.34
N VAL A 10 -10.16 3.40 19.20
CA VAL A 10 -9.39 3.41 17.94
C VAL A 10 -10.13 2.62 16.85
N THR A 11 -10.58 1.40 17.15
CA THR A 11 -11.30 0.57 16.18
C THR A 11 -12.61 1.21 15.74
N VAL A 12 -13.36 1.78 16.69
CA VAL A 12 -14.62 2.50 16.40
C VAL A 12 -14.34 3.70 15.49
N LYS A 13 -13.36 4.56 15.81
CA LYS A 13 -12.99 5.70 14.94
C LYS A 13 -12.58 5.28 13.53
N ILE A 14 -11.86 4.16 13.39
CA ILE A 14 -11.46 3.63 12.09
C ILE A 14 -12.70 3.19 11.28
N THR A 15 -13.68 2.52 11.88
CA THR A 15 -14.82 1.98 11.11
C THR A 15 -15.87 2.99 10.65
N ILE A 16 -15.92 4.20 11.21
CA ILE A 16 -16.93 5.22 10.85
C ILE A 16 -16.51 6.15 9.72
N ASN A 17 -15.21 6.21 9.38
CA ASN A 17 -14.70 7.16 8.39
C ASN A 17 -14.25 6.53 7.07
N TYR A 18 -13.79 5.27 7.07
CA TYR A 18 -13.23 4.65 5.86
C TYR A 18 -14.24 3.73 5.17
N ASP A 19 -14.34 3.82 3.85
CA ASP A 19 -15.17 2.94 3.01
C ASP A 19 -14.67 1.48 2.98
N PHE A 20 -13.39 1.30 3.26
CA PHE A 20 -12.77 0.00 3.42
C PHE A 20 -11.94 -0.03 4.69
N VAL A 21 -12.14 -1.07 5.49
CA VAL A 21 -11.32 -1.40 6.65
C VAL A 21 -11.06 -2.90 6.64
N ARG A 22 -9.79 -3.29 6.73
CA ARG A 22 -9.40 -4.69 6.85
C ARG A 22 -8.28 -4.85 7.85
N ARG A 23 -8.50 -5.69 8.86
CA ARG A 23 -7.47 -6.07 9.83
C ARG A 23 -6.85 -7.41 9.44
N VAL A 24 -5.52 -7.47 9.42
CA VAL A 24 -4.75 -8.72 9.27
C VAL A 24 -3.66 -8.73 10.35
N GLY A 25 -3.72 -9.71 11.25
CA GLY A 25 -2.84 -9.75 12.41
C GLY A 25 -2.92 -8.48 13.27
N GLN A 26 -1.84 -7.71 13.28
CA GLN A 26 -1.74 -6.45 14.04
C GLN A 26 -1.92 -5.20 13.19
N LYS A 27 -1.97 -5.31 11.86
CA LYS A 27 -2.14 -4.17 10.95
C LYS A 27 -3.60 -3.92 10.62
N TYR A 28 -3.90 -2.65 10.35
CA TYR A 28 -5.15 -2.24 9.73
C TYR A 28 -4.86 -1.61 8.38
N PHE A 29 -5.54 -2.08 7.33
CA PHE A 29 -5.58 -1.44 6.02
C PHE A 29 -6.89 -0.67 5.87
N VAL A 30 -6.79 0.59 5.45
CA VAL A 30 -7.92 1.50 5.36
C VAL A 30 -7.90 2.31 4.07
N SER A 31 -9.08 2.64 3.53
CA SER A 31 -9.19 3.45 2.32
C SER A 31 -10.55 4.15 2.23
N TYR A 32 -10.57 5.36 1.65
CA TYR A 32 -11.79 6.08 1.24
C TYR A 32 -12.14 5.81 -0.24
N LYS A 33 -11.54 4.79 -0.85
CA LYS A 33 -11.66 4.49 -2.29
C LYS A 33 -11.22 5.63 -3.22
N GLU A 34 -10.46 6.59 -2.70
CA GLU A 34 -9.83 7.66 -3.47
C GLU A 34 -8.69 7.13 -4.35
N ARG A 35 -8.45 7.83 -5.46
CA ARG A 35 -7.42 7.48 -6.45
C ARG A 35 -6.62 8.69 -6.86
N HIS A 36 -5.31 8.63 -6.70
CA HIS A 36 -4.41 9.71 -7.11
C HIS A 36 -3.05 9.16 -7.56
N SER A 37 -2.17 10.04 -8.04
CA SER A 37 -0.75 9.77 -8.28
C SER A 37 -0.04 9.23 -7.02
N PHE A 38 1.05 8.51 -7.19
CA PHE A 38 1.83 7.92 -6.09
C PHE A 38 2.22 8.93 -5.00
N SER A 39 2.74 10.10 -5.39
CA SER A 39 3.17 11.13 -4.44
C SER A 39 2.01 11.63 -3.57
N ARG A 40 0.83 11.81 -4.16
CA ARG A 40 -0.40 12.18 -3.44
C ARG A 40 -0.93 11.04 -2.59
N ALA A 41 -0.77 9.78 -3.00
CA ALA A 41 -1.13 8.63 -2.16
C ALA A 41 -0.29 8.58 -0.88
N VAL A 42 1.03 8.78 -0.99
CA VAL A 42 1.95 8.85 0.17
C VAL A 42 1.57 10.03 1.09
N GLU A 43 1.38 11.22 0.52
CA GLU A 43 0.98 12.40 1.27
C GLU A 43 -0.37 12.22 1.97
N PHE A 44 -1.37 11.67 1.28
CA PHE A 44 -2.70 11.46 1.81
C PHE A 44 -2.71 10.56 3.05
N CYS A 45 -1.95 9.46 3.04
CA CYS A 45 -1.82 8.62 4.22
C CYS A 45 -1.06 9.35 5.34
N SER A 46 0.04 10.02 5.00
CA SER A 46 0.88 10.74 5.98
C SER A 46 0.13 11.86 6.71
N GLN A 47 -0.73 12.62 6.01
CA GLN A 47 -1.58 13.67 6.60
C GLN A 47 -2.56 13.13 7.66
N GLN A 48 -2.84 11.82 7.63
CA GLN A 48 -3.69 11.13 8.60
C GLN A 48 -2.89 10.43 9.71
N GLY A 49 -1.56 10.57 9.70
CA GLY A 49 -0.67 9.84 10.61
C GLY A 49 -0.56 8.35 10.28
N LEU A 50 -0.81 7.97 9.02
CA LEU A 50 -0.73 6.60 8.51
C LEU A 50 0.36 6.49 7.44
N ASP A 51 0.76 5.27 7.13
CA ASP A 51 1.66 4.99 6.01
C ASP A 51 0.87 4.51 4.79
N LEU A 52 1.42 4.67 3.58
CA LEU A 52 0.91 3.93 2.42
C LEU A 52 1.08 2.43 2.68
N ALA A 53 0.14 1.61 2.24
CA ALA A 53 0.16 0.17 2.52
C ALA A 53 1.39 -0.52 1.93
N LEU A 54 1.98 -1.43 2.70
CA LEU A 54 3.02 -2.36 2.25
C LEU A 54 2.76 -3.72 2.89
N PRO A 55 2.19 -4.68 2.13
CA PRO A 55 1.99 -6.03 2.64
C PRO A 55 3.34 -6.70 2.93
N GLN A 56 3.47 -7.31 4.10
CA GLN A 56 4.71 -7.95 4.59
C GLN A 56 4.60 -9.48 4.67
N ASN A 57 3.48 -10.05 4.23
CA ASN A 57 3.24 -11.48 4.10
C ASN A 57 2.10 -11.74 3.11
N GLU A 58 1.88 -13.01 2.77
CA GLU A 58 0.86 -13.42 1.80
C GLU A 58 -0.57 -13.08 2.27
N GLU A 59 -0.87 -13.21 3.57
CA GLU A 59 -2.20 -12.93 4.13
C GLU A 59 -2.57 -11.44 3.96
N GLU A 60 -1.63 -10.54 4.25
CA GLU A 60 -1.78 -9.10 4.03
C GLU A 60 -1.93 -8.79 2.54
N ASN A 61 -1.14 -9.44 1.68
CA ASN A 61 -1.22 -9.24 0.24
C ASN A 61 -2.59 -9.62 -0.33
N ILE A 62 -3.12 -10.78 0.07
CA ILE A 62 -4.47 -11.24 -0.29
C ILE A 62 -5.54 -10.30 0.29
N ALA A 63 -5.35 -9.78 1.49
CA ALA A 63 -6.31 -8.87 2.09
C ALA A 63 -6.46 -7.56 1.30
N LEU A 64 -5.38 -7.06 0.70
CA LEU A 64 -5.41 -5.87 -0.16
C LEU A 64 -6.15 -6.12 -1.48
N THR A 65 -6.18 -7.34 -2.01
CA THR A 65 -6.93 -7.62 -3.25
C THR A 65 -8.44 -7.59 -3.05
N GLN A 66 -8.90 -7.88 -1.84
CA GLN A 66 -10.32 -7.87 -1.47
C GLN A 66 -10.94 -6.46 -1.44
N PHE A 67 -10.10 -5.43 -1.54
CA PHE A 67 -10.54 -4.04 -1.64
C PHE A 67 -11.15 -3.73 -3.02
N PHE A 68 -10.64 -4.34 -4.09
CA PHE A 68 -11.02 -3.96 -5.44
C PHE A 68 -12.47 -4.34 -5.76
N GLY A 69 -13.17 -3.40 -6.39
CA GLY A 69 -14.48 -3.64 -7.01
C GLY A 69 -14.35 -3.84 -8.52
N ASP A 70 -15.41 -3.48 -9.26
CA ASP A 70 -15.48 -3.73 -10.70
C ASP A 70 -14.57 -2.81 -11.55
N VAL A 71 -14.17 -1.65 -11.02
CA VAL A 71 -13.46 -0.61 -11.79
C VAL A 71 -12.03 -0.42 -11.28
N ASN A 72 -11.06 -0.51 -12.21
CA ASN A 72 -9.62 -0.27 -12.07
C ASN A 72 -8.97 -0.98 -10.89
N LYS A 73 -8.28 -2.09 -11.15
CA LYS A 73 -7.92 -3.07 -10.13
C LYS A 73 -6.45 -2.97 -9.68
N GLU A 74 -6.00 -1.74 -9.43
CA GLU A 74 -4.63 -1.43 -9.03
C GLU A 74 -4.58 -0.42 -7.88
N ALA A 75 -3.67 -0.64 -6.93
CA ALA A 75 -3.39 0.22 -5.79
C ALA A 75 -1.89 0.51 -5.68
N TRP A 76 -1.52 1.69 -5.19
CA TRP A 76 -0.12 1.98 -4.86
C TRP A 76 0.31 1.26 -3.59
N ILE A 77 1.57 0.80 -3.53
CA ILE A 77 2.18 0.25 -2.32
C ILE A 77 3.54 0.90 -2.00
N ASN A 78 3.91 0.89 -0.72
CA ASN A 78 4.98 1.71 -0.15
C ASN A 78 6.41 1.15 -0.34
N VAL A 79 6.74 0.77 -1.57
CA VAL A 79 8.10 0.40 -1.98
C VAL A 79 8.88 1.67 -2.36
N ASN A 80 10.18 1.71 -2.04
CA ASN A 80 11.07 2.81 -2.40
C ASN A 80 11.02 3.07 -3.91
N ASN A 81 10.74 4.32 -4.29
CA ASN A 81 10.53 4.67 -5.69
C ASN A 81 11.81 5.05 -6.46
N LYS A 82 12.98 5.02 -5.82
CA LYS A 82 14.28 5.35 -6.43
C LYS A 82 15.13 4.09 -6.57
N LYS A 83 15.49 3.75 -7.81
CA LYS A 83 16.35 2.59 -8.11
C LYS A 83 17.69 2.66 -7.39
N ALA A 84 18.28 3.85 -7.27
CA ALA A 84 19.57 4.05 -6.61
C ALA A 84 19.56 3.73 -5.11
N GLU A 85 18.39 3.71 -4.45
CA GLU A 85 18.26 3.51 -2.99
C GLU A 85 18.02 2.04 -2.62
N GLY A 86 18.08 1.11 -3.58
CA GLY A 86 17.94 -0.32 -3.31
C GLY A 86 17.20 -1.11 -4.39
N ASN A 87 17.09 -0.61 -5.62
CA ASN A 87 16.53 -1.32 -6.76
C ASN A 87 15.11 -1.90 -6.51
N PHE A 88 14.26 -1.15 -5.81
CA PHE A 88 12.91 -1.56 -5.41
C PHE A 88 12.86 -2.71 -4.38
N GLU A 89 13.96 -2.98 -3.68
CA GLU A 89 14.07 -4.02 -2.64
C GLU A 89 13.95 -3.46 -1.21
N ALA A 90 13.63 -2.18 -1.06
CA ALA A 90 13.42 -1.52 0.22
C ALA A 90 12.10 -0.75 0.27
N ASP A 91 11.59 -0.50 1.47
CA ASP A 91 10.48 0.42 1.71
C ASP A 91 10.94 1.89 1.61
N MET A 92 10.00 2.83 1.67
CA MET A 92 10.30 4.28 1.63
C MET A 92 11.18 4.79 2.80
N ASN A 93 11.43 3.95 3.82
CA ASN A 93 12.34 4.23 4.95
C ASN A 93 13.70 3.51 4.80
N ASN A 94 14.01 2.98 3.61
CA ASN A 94 15.22 2.22 3.30
C ASN A 94 15.39 0.93 4.12
N ARG A 95 14.30 0.34 4.60
CA ARG A 95 14.33 -0.98 5.23
C ARG A 95 14.09 -2.06 4.17
N PRO A 96 14.88 -3.15 4.15
CA PRO A 96 14.70 -4.22 3.19
C PRO A 96 13.29 -4.83 3.23
N LEU A 97 12.74 -5.14 2.07
CA LEU A 97 11.48 -5.84 1.96
C LEU A 97 11.63 -7.28 2.47
N THR A 98 10.74 -7.68 3.38
CA THR A 98 10.70 -9.05 3.93
C THR A 98 9.77 -9.97 3.13
N PHE A 99 8.96 -9.39 2.26
CA PHE A 99 8.01 -10.08 1.40
C PHE A 99 7.86 -9.31 0.10
N THR A 100 7.75 -10.04 -1.00
CA THR A 100 7.51 -9.48 -2.33
C THR A 100 6.63 -10.42 -3.13
N LYS A 101 5.75 -9.88 -3.96
CA LYS A 101 4.93 -10.66 -4.92
C LYS A 101 5.08 -10.11 -6.33
N TRP A 102 6.33 -9.90 -6.76
CA TRP A 102 6.65 -9.40 -8.10
C TRP A 102 6.04 -10.27 -9.19
N GLY A 103 5.47 -9.63 -10.20
CA GLY A 103 5.04 -10.29 -11.43
C GLY A 103 6.22 -10.80 -12.24
N GLU A 104 5.90 -11.62 -13.24
CA GLU A 104 6.91 -12.10 -14.18
C GLU A 104 7.64 -10.91 -14.83
N GLY A 105 8.97 -10.95 -14.80
CA GLY A 105 9.82 -9.89 -15.33
C GLY A 105 9.91 -8.61 -14.47
N GLN A 106 9.30 -8.59 -13.27
CA GLN A 106 9.36 -7.46 -12.35
C GLN A 106 10.35 -7.69 -11.19
N PRO A 107 10.97 -6.62 -10.64
CA PRO A 107 10.93 -5.25 -11.13
C PRO A 107 11.62 -5.11 -12.51
N ASP A 108 11.02 -4.31 -13.40
CA ASP A 108 11.56 -4.08 -14.74
C ASP A 108 12.90 -3.34 -14.68
N LYS A 109 13.96 -4.00 -15.17
CA LYS A 109 15.32 -3.46 -15.14
C LYS A 109 15.51 -2.23 -16.01
N SER A 110 14.65 -2.01 -17.01
CA SER A 110 14.69 -0.84 -17.90
C SER A 110 14.25 0.47 -17.23
N ILE A 111 13.62 0.40 -16.05
CA ILE A 111 13.34 1.58 -15.24
C ILE A 111 14.65 2.02 -14.62
N GLU A 112 15.24 3.11 -15.12
CA GLU A 112 16.62 3.50 -14.76
C GLU A 112 16.77 4.41 -13.55
N ALA A 113 15.72 5.16 -13.17
CA ALA A 113 15.81 6.17 -12.12
C ALA A 113 14.70 6.06 -11.08
N THR A 114 13.46 6.34 -11.48
CA THR A 114 12.32 6.40 -10.58
C THR A 114 11.18 5.54 -11.11
N GLY A 115 10.59 4.73 -10.24
CA GLY A 115 9.43 3.90 -10.55
C GLY A 115 8.57 3.68 -9.32
N CYS A 116 7.27 3.59 -9.50
CA CYS A 116 6.32 3.42 -8.42
C CYS A 116 5.71 2.03 -8.48
N THR A 117 5.53 1.40 -7.33
CA THR A 117 5.04 0.02 -7.26
C THR A 117 3.54 -0.03 -7.09
N MET A 118 2.88 -0.79 -7.96
CA MET A 118 1.46 -1.09 -7.89
C MET A 118 1.23 -2.54 -7.52
N LEU A 119 0.19 -2.78 -6.74
CA LEU A 119 -0.42 -4.08 -6.49
C LEU A 119 -1.71 -4.20 -7.31
N SER A 120 -1.86 -5.32 -8.02
CA SER A 120 -3.06 -5.65 -8.81
C SER A 120 -4.07 -6.51 -8.03
N GLU A 121 -5.29 -6.68 -8.55
CA GLU A 121 -6.29 -7.62 -7.98
C GLU A 121 -5.82 -9.06 -7.83
N ASN A 122 -4.84 -9.50 -8.61
CA ASN A 122 -4.28 -10.84 -8.49
C ASN A 122 -3.21 -10.92 -7.38
N GLY A 123 -2.99 -9.83 -6.64
CA GLY A 123 -1.96 -9.70 -5.61
C GLY A 123 -0.55 -9.59 -6.17
N VAL A 124 -0.41 -9.41 -7.49
CA VAL A 124 0.89 -9.34 -8.17
C VAL A 124 1.36 -7.89 -8.24
N TRP A 125 2.65 -7.68 -8.00
CA TRP A 125 3.29 -6.36 -7.96
C TRP A 125 4.01 -6.06 -9.25
N ARG A 126 3.98 -4.80 -9.67
CA ARG A 126 4.76 -4.29 -10.80
C ARG A 126 5.30 -2.90 -10.50
N VAL A 127 6.46 -2.59 -11.05
CA VAL A 127 6.99 -1.23 -11.06
C VAL A 127 6.55 -0.55 -12.36
N THR A 128 6.12 0.70 -12.27
CA THR A 128 5.83 1.55 -13.44
C THR A 128 6.59 2.86 -13.36
N HIS A 129 6.99 3.40 -14.51
CA HIS A 129 7.50 4.77 -14.61
C HIS A 129 6.36 5.81 -14.54
N GLU A 130 5.11 5.38 -14.72
CA GLU A 130 3.93 6.24 -14.74
C GLU A 130 3.38 6.51 -13.33
N CYS A 131 4.22 7.06 -12.45
CA CYS A 131 3.87 7.43 -11.07
C CYS A 131 2.71 8.45 -10.97
N PHE A 132 2.35 9.09 -12.08
CA PHE A 132 1.26 10.07 -12.18
C PHE A 132 -0.12 9.43 -12.38
N LEU A 133 -0.20 8.12 -12.63
CA LEU A 133 -1.48 7.43 -12.79
C LEU A 133 -2.34 7.51 -11.52
N ASN A 134 -3.65 7.57 -11.71
CA ASN A 134 -4.60 7.48 -10.60
C ASN A 134 -4.82 6.02 -10.25
N ALA A 135 -4.16 5.54 -9.20
CA ALA A 135 -4.40 4.22 -8.60
C ALA A 135 -4.96 4.39 -7.19
N TYR A 136 -5.59 3.34 -6.67
CA TYR A 136 -6.21 3.40 -5.36
C TYR A 136 -5.19 3.66 -4.25
N ILE A 137 -5.64 4.43 -3.27
CA ILE A 137 -4.88 4.73 -2.05
C ILE A 137 -5.37 3.81 -0.95
N ILE A 138 -4.49 2.96 -0.44
CA ILE A 138 -4.75 2.15 0.74
C ILE A 138 -3.67 2.52 1.75
N CYS A 139 -4.08 2.98 2.92
CA CYS A 139 -3.18 3.31 4.03
C CYS A 139 -3.10 2.15 5.01
N GLN A 140 -2.02 2.09 5.78
CA GLN A 140 -1.82 1.13 6.86
C GLN A 140 -1.54 1.82 8.20
N LEU A 141 -1.98 1.16 9.26
CA LEU A 141 -1.62 1.41 10.66
C LEU A 141 -0.83 0.21 11.21
#